data_AF-A0A6B2X6X6-F1
#
_entry.id   AF-A0A6B2X6X6-F1
#
_cell.length_a   1.000
_cell.length_b   1.000
_cell.length_c   1.000
_cell.angle_alpha   90.00
_cell.angle_beta   90.00
_cell.angle_gamma   90.00
#
_symmetry.space_group_name_H-M   'P 1'
#
loop_
_entity.id
_entity.type
_entity.pdbx_description
1 polymer ?
#
loop_
_entity_poly.entity_id
_entity_poly.type
_entity_poly.pdbx_seq_one_letter_code
_entity_poly.pdbx_strand_id
1 'polypeptide(L)'
;MSEHSDERPFSRLADDLRGRLVGGPDDYLLKPKGPVRYVVVVNMEGVLGALFASDPEGAVGFVVREELGHEASNSSGYWRDLRRSAKQRGLTPGQALTEMTQKGGFPFPGRALTGPWREAPSLAALQEEIVGDGKWDLRPRDLKAHVYPEIALHGPRIGRPEVTEGMRRSARRQPGMLLYAIDPAHAPHGEVPEHAKLGCWRIDENGEIGEEFYVNPGYEPSLTALRWHAPENEVERTLQGVWTRHGTAEGFLDAFREATLLVSVEADGRLLFRQDVDGERVLDVYTGTRFVPDGGQDGGPELRAMNGGELAKGLYGCYVMINRGSRPHLRVPSADLSVSAFG
;
A
#
# COMPACT_ATOMS: atom_id res chain seq x y z
N MET A 1 -66.55 -4.17 -14.06
CA MET A 1 -66.00 -5.32 -14.80
C MET A 1 -64.69 -4.86 -15.38
N SER A 2 -63.60 -5.13 -14.68
CA SER A 2 -62.27 -4.67 -15.06
C SER A 2 -61.43 -5.91 -15.31
N GLU A 3 -61.05 -6.10 -16.58
CA GLU A 3 -60.24 -7.20 -17.06
C GLU A 3 -58.88 -7.22 -16.37
N HIS A 4 -58.56 -8.37 -15.77
CA HIS A 4 -57.23 -8.71 -15.28
C HIS A 4 -56.34 -9.09 -16.47
N SER A 5 -55.36 -8.24 -16.77
CA SER A 5 -54.18 -8.64 -17.53
C SER A 5 -53.15 -9.17 -16.54
N ASP A 6 -52.93 -10.48 -16.57
CA ASP A 6 -51.86 -11.18 -15.84
C ASP A 6 -50.48 -10.71 -16.33
N GLU A 7 -49.85 -9.80 -15.60
CA GLU A 7 -48.39 -9.63 -15.67
C GLU A 7 -47.72 -10.66 -14.74
N ARG A 8 -47.11 -11.68 -15.34
CA ARG A 8 -46.15 -12.54 -14.63
C ARG A 8 -44.84 -11.79 -14.42
N PRO A 9 -44.31 -11.69 -13.20
CA PRO A 9 -42.94 -11.25 -13.00
C PRO A 9 -41.97 -12.33 -13.50
N PHE A 10 -41.16 -11.96 -14.50
CA PHE A 10 -39.95 -12.68 -14.88
C PHE A 10 -38.91 -12.56 -13.76
N SER A 11 -38.88 -13.53 -12.84
CA SER A 11 -37.62 -13.88 -12.16
C SER A 11 -37.72 -15.21 -11.44
N ARG A 12 -36.86 -16.17 -11.83
CA ARG A 12 -36.66 -17.45 -11.13
C ARG A 12 -35.89 -17.31 -9.80
N LEU A 13 -35.69 -16.09 -9.30
CA LEU A 13 -35.04 -15.82 -8.00
C LEU A 13 -36.03 -15.67 -6.83
N ALA A 14 -37.35 -15.69 -7.08
CA ALA A 14 -38.34 -15.45 -6.04
C ALA A 14 -38.70 -16.68 -5.17
N ASP A 15 -38.31 -17.90 -5.58
CA ASP A 15 -38.81 -19.13 -4.93
C ASP A 15 -37.83 -19.87 -4.02
N ASP A 16 -36.58 -19.41 -3.83
CA ASP A 16 -35.57 -20.22 -3.12
C ASP A 16 -34.65 -19.48 -2.12
N LEU A 17 -35.13 -18.39 -1.51
CA LEU A 17 -34.47 -17.79 -0.34
C LEU A 17 -35.19 -18.16 0.95
N ARG A 18 -35.32 -19.46 1.22
CA ARG A 18 -35.55 -19.93 2.59
C ARG A 18 -34.23 -19.85 3.34
N GLY A 19 -33.99 -18.72 4.00
CA GLY A 19 -32.82 -18.50 4.84
C GLY A 19 -32.66 -19.63 5.85
N ARG A 20 -31.70 -20.52 5.60
CA ARG A 20 -31.22 -21.48 6.58
C ARG A 20 -30.21 -20.74 7.45
N LEU A 21 -30.53 -20.55 8.73
CA LEU A 21 -29.54 -20.16 9.73
C LEU A 21 -28.55 -21.34 9.88
N VAL A 22 -27.53 -21.36 9.03
CA VAL A 22 -26.31 -22.14 9.28
C VAL A 22 -25.64 -21.42 10.44
N GLY A 23 -25.41 -22.12 11.57
CA GLY A 23 -24.63 -21.59 12.67
C GLY A 23 -23.34 -20.98 12.13
N GLY A 24 -22.96 -19.81 12.64
CA GLY A 24 -21.72 -19.14 12.23
C GLY A 24 -20.51 -20.08 12.35
N PRO A 25 -19.41 -19.79 11.65
CA PRO A 25 -18.22 -20.65 11.68
C PRO A 25 -17.79 -20.95 13.11
N ASP A 26 -17.42 -22.20 13.39
CA ASP A 26 -16.88 -22.62 14.69
C ASP A 26 -15.79 -21.65 15.14
N ASP A 27 -15.93 -21.14 16.35
CA ASP A 27 -15.05 -20.11 16.92
C ASP A 27 -14.66 -20.47 18.36
N TYR A 28 -13.66 -19.79 18.92
CA TYR A 28 -13.31 -19.96 20.33
C TYR A 28 -14.36 -19.28 21.24
N LEU A 29 -14.44 -19.73 22.50
CA LEU A 29 -15.19 -19.03 23.53
C LEU A 29 -14.62 -17.61 23.71
N LEU A 30 -15.50 -16.59 23.77
CA LEU A 30 -15.10 -15.18 23.88
C LEU A 30 -15.19 -14.63 25.31
N LYS A 31 -15.90 -15.33 26.20
CA LYS A 31 -16.18 -14.87 27.57
C LYS A 31 -15.86 -15.98 28.58
N PRO A 32 -14.57 -16.26 28.81
CA PRO A 32 -14.17 -17.19 29.87
C PRO A 32 -14.56 -16.61 31.24
N LYS A 33 -14.88 -17.48 32.20
CA LYS A 33 -15.24 -17.12 33.57
C LYS A 33 -14.05 -17.12 34.51
N GLY A 34 -13.06 -17.95 34.24
CA GLY A 34 -11.85 -18.13 35.01
C GLY A 34 -10.65 -17.34 34.48
N PRO A 35 -9.44 -17.70 34.92
CA PRO A 35 -8.24 -16.94 34.63
C PRO A 35 -7.89 -16.97 33.14
N VAL A 36 -7.28 -15.88 32.69
CA VAL A 36 -6.80 -15.72 31.32
C VAL A 36 -5.33 -15.30 31.32
N ARG A 37 -4.58 -15.82 30.35
CA ARG A 37 -3.28 -15.28 29.99
C ARG A 37 -3.46 -14.20 28.94
N TYR A 38 -2.73 -13.11 29.03
CA TYR A 38 -2.92 -12.00 28.12
C TYR A 38 -1.62 -11.30 27.73
N VAL A 39 -1.70 -10.60 26.61
CA VAL A 39 -0.69 -9.67 26.10
C VAL A 39 -1.37 -8.40 25.63
N VAL A 40 -0.81 -7.26 26.01
CA VAL A 40 -1.35 -5.95 25.63
C VAL A 40 -1.07 -5.67 24.16
N VAL A 41 -2.05 -5.11 23.46
CA VAL A 41 -1.94 -4.66 22.08
C VAL A 41 -1.82 -3.14 22.06
N VAL A 42 -0.83 -2.64 21.35
CA VAL A 42 -0.51 -1.22 21.24
C VAL A 42 -0.45 -0.78 19.77
N ASN A 43 -0.68 0.50 19.52
CA ASN A 43 -0.28 1.16 18.28
C ASN A 43 0.35 2.53 18.58
N MET A 44 0.47 3.36 17.55
CA MET A 44 0.94 4.74 17.65
C MET A 44 0.08 5.59 18.61
N GLU A 45 -1.19 5.20 18.81
CA GLU A 45 -2.15 5.88 19.67
C GLU A 45 -2.08 5.44 21.14
N GLY A 46 -1.37 4.36 21.47
CA GLY A 46 -1.24 3.83 22.84
C GLY A 46 -1.77 2.40 22.98
N VAL A 47 -2.23 2.04 24.19
CA VAL A 47 -2.80 0.71 24.46
C VAL A 47 -4.21 0.60 23.87
N LEU A 48 -4.37 -0.21 22.83
CA LEU A 48 -5.65 -0.48 22.16
C LEU A 48 -6.52 -1.50 22.91
N GLY A 49 -5.89 -2.39 23.66
CA GLY A 49 -6.57 -3.53 24.25
C GLY A 49 -5.61 -4.63 24.67
N ALA A 50 -6.12 -5.84 24.81
CA ALA A 50 -5.31 -7.02 25.04
C ALA A 50 -5.85 -8.25 24.30
N LEU A 51 -4.93 -9.04 23.76
CA LEU A 51 -5.24 -10.41 23.36
C LEU A 51 -5.20 -11.30 24.59
N PHE A 52 -6.12 -12.26 24.68
CA PHE A 52 -6.16 -13.19 25.80
C PHE A 52 -6.43 -14.63 25.35
N ALA A 53 -6.03 -15.59 26.18
CA ALA A 53 -6.33 -17.01 26.03
C ALA A 53 -6.61 -17.71 27.37
N SER A 54 -7.45 -18.74 27.33
CA SER A 54 -7.66 -19.73 28.38
C SER A 54 -7.82 -21.10 27.74
N ASP A 55 -6.78 -21.93 27.82
CA ASP A 55 -6.83 -23.32 27.35
C ASP A 55 -7.89 -24.15 28.08
N PRO A 56 -8.04 -24.07 29.43
CA PRO A 56 -9.05 -24.85 30.15
C PRO A 56 -10.50 -24.59 29.71
N GLU A 57 -10.79 -23.36 29.27
CA GLU A 57 -12.14 -22.95 28.85
C GLU A 57 -12.30 -22.87 27.33
N GLY A 58 -11.27 -23.21 26.55
CA GLY A 58 -11.33 -23.14 25.09
C GLY A 58 -11.52 -21.71 24.56
N ALA A 59 -10.99 -20.71 25.26
CA ALA A 59 -11.27 -19.30 25.00
C ALA A 59 -10.06 -18.54 24.44
N VAL A 60 -10.26 -17.77 23.38
CA VAL A 60 -9.29 -16.79 22.85
C VAL A 60 -10.06 -15.60 22.33
N GLY A 61 -9.53 -14.40 22.55
CA GLY A 61 -10.17 -13.19 22.06
C GLY A 61 -9.30 -11.95 22.17
N PHE A 62 -9.94 -10.83 21.84
CA PHE A 62 -9.39 -9.49 21.95
C PHE A 62 -10.36 -8.66 22.80
N VAL A 63 -9.84 -8.04 23.85
CA VAL A 63 -10.57 -7.06 24.64
C VAL A 63 -10.15 -5.66 24.23
N VAL A 64 -11.14 -4.80 23.99
CA VAL A 64 -10.94 -3.43 23.52
C VAL A 64 -10.82 -2.50 24.73
N ARG A 65 -9.90 -1.53 24.67
CA ARG A 65 -9.91 -0.40 25.61
C ARG A 65 -10.93 0.64 25.14
N GLU A 66 -12.01 0.80 25.88
CA GLU A 66 -13.13 1.67 25.50
C GLU A 66 -12.73 3.16 25.35
N GLU A 67 -11.77 3.62 26.17
CA GLU A 67 -11.29 5.02 26.17
C GLU A 67 -10.67 5.47 24.83
N LEU A 68 -10.17 4.54 24.01
CA LEU A 68 -9.60 4.85 22.69
C LEU A 68 -10.65 4.82 21.55
N GLY A 69 -11.92 4.54 21.87
CA GLY A 69 -13.04 4.68 20.95
C GLY A 69 -12.87 3.93 19.62
N HIS A 70 -12.98 4.68 18.51
CA HIS A 70 -12.98 4.11 17.16
C HIS A 70 -11.66 3.42 16.77
N GLU A 71 -10.51 3.88 17.29
CA GLU A 71 -9.19 3.30 16.96
C GLU A 71 -9.02 1.88 17.50
N ALA A 72 -9.45 1.66 18.74
CA ALA A 72 -9.45 0.33 19.36
C ALA A 72 -10.50 -0.59 18.72
N SER A 73 -11.63 -0.04 18.29
CA SER A 73 -12.69 -0.77 17.59
C SER A 73 -12.27 -1.23 16.18
N ASN A 74 -11.60 -0.36 15.41
CA ASN A 74 -11.08 -0.65 14.07
C ASN A 74 -10.09 -1.83 14.09
N SER A 75 -9.40 -2.00 15.21
CA SER A 75 -8.41 -3.06 15.38
C SER A 75 -9.02 -4.45 15.61
N SER A 76 -10.26 -4.50 16.11
CA SER A 76 -10.94 -5.74 16.47
C SER A 76 -11.20 -6.70 15.30
N GLY A 77 -11.33 -6.15 14.07
CA GLY A 77 -11.60 -6.92 12.86
C GLY A 77 -10.50 -7.92 12.54
N TYR A 78 -9.27 -7.42 12.43
CA TYR A 78 -8.11 -8.23 12.11
C TYR A 78 -7.82 -9.32 13.14
N TRP A 79 -7.90 -8.99 14.43
CA TRP A 79 -7.68 -9.97 15.48
C TRP A 79 -8.75 -11.06 15.46
N ARG A 80 -9.99 -10.71 15.11
CA ARG A 80 -11.08 -11.68 14.90
C ARG A 80 -10.78 -12.63 13.74
N ASP A 81 -10.23 -12.13 12.64
CA ASP A 81 -9.92 -12.93 11.46
C ASP A 81 -8.76 -13.89 11.71
N LEU A 82 -7.69 -13.44 12.38
CA LEU A 82 -6.57 -14.31 12.79
C LEU A 82 -7.05 -15.42 13.73
N ARG A 83 -7.88 -15.08 14.72
CA ARG A 83 -8.47 -16.06 15.64
C ARG A 83 -9.29 -17.11 14.90
N ARG A 84 -10.16 -16.70 13.98
CA ARG A 84 -10.98 -17.62 13.18
C ARG A 84 -10.14 -18.53 12.29
N SER A 85 -9.10 -17.99 11.66
CA SER A 85 -8.13 -18.78 10.91
C SER A 85 -7.40 -19.81 11.78
N ALA A 86 -7.05 -19.45 13.01
CA ALA A 86 -6.47 -20.40 13.99
C ALA A 86 -7.45 -21.50 14.39
N LYS A 87 -8.73 -21.17 14.61
CA LYS A 87 -9.76 -22.16 14.94
C LYS A 87 -9.99 -23.16 13.82
N GLN A 88 -10.06 -22.70 12.58
CA GLN A 88 -10.21 -23.54 11.39
C GLN A 88 -9.06 -24.55 11.22
N ARG A 89 -7.86 -24.19 11.71
CA ARG A 89 -6.67 -25.07 11.71
C ARG A 89 -6.56 -25.96 12.95
N GLY A 90 -7.55 -25.91 13.85
CA GLY A 90 -7.61 -26.78 15.03
C GLY A 90 -6.59 -26.44 16.13
N LEU A 91 -6.10 -25.21 16.19
CA LEU A 91 -5.15 -24.79 17.22
C LEU A 91 -5.80 -24.74 18.61
N THR A 92 -5.00 -24.92 19.67
CA THR A 92 -5.44 -24.61 21.04
C THR A 92 -5.51 -23.10 21.25
N PRO A 93 -6.26 -22.60 22.25
CA PRO A 93 -6.23 -21.20 22.65
C PRO A 93 -4.81 -20.62 22.84
N GLY A 94 -3.93 -21.32 23.56
CA GLY A 94 -2.55 -20.89 23.76
C GLY A 94 -1.74 -20.83 22.45
N GLN A 95 -1.92 -21.81 21.55
CA GLN A 95 -1.27 -21.80 20.24
C GLN A 95 -1.79 -20.66 19.35
N ALA A 96 -3.10 -20.42 19.36
CA ALA A 96 -3.71 -19.33 18.63
C ALA A 96 -3.20 -17.97 19.15
N LEU A 97 -3.09 -17.78 20.46
CA LEU A 97 -2.54 -16.55 21.05
C LEU A 97 -1.08 -16.32 20.68
N THR A 98 -0.24 -17.36 20.72
CA THR A 98 1.15 -17.29 20.25
C THR A 98 1.20 -16.84 18.80
N GLU A 99 0.41 -17.47 17.93
CA GLU A 99 0.41 -17.15 16.51
C GLU A 99 -0.13 -15.74 16.24
N MET A 100 -1.20 -15.33 16.91
CA MET A 100 -1.73 -13.97 16.79
C MET A 100 -0.67 -12.94 17.20
N THR A 101 0.07 -13.21 18.28
CA THR A 101 1.16 -12.35 18.76
C THR A 101 2.33 -12.29 17.75
N GLN A 102 2.67 -13.42 17.13
CA GLN A 102 3.73 -13.51 16.12
C GLN A 102 3.34 -12.88 14.78
N LYS A 103 2.10 -13.10 14.33
CA LYS A 103 1.60 -12.58 13.05
C LYS A 103 1.41 -11.08 13.10
N GLY A 104 0.93 -10.54 14.23
CA GLY A 104 0.98 -9.12 14.60
C GLY A 104 0.38 -8.11 13.61
N GLY A 105 -0.49 -7.21 14.08
CA GLY A 105 -0.90 -6.03 13.30
C GLY A 105 0.15 -4.92 13.35
N PHE A 106 0.23 -4.10 12.30
CA PHE A 106 1.32 -3.14 12.11
C PHE A 106 0.80 -1.85 11.45
N PRO A 107 0.98 -0.64 12.00
CA PRO A 107 0.53 -0.19 13.33
C PRO A 107 -1.00 -0.03 13.38
N PHE A 108 -1.66 -0.24 12.25
CA PHE A 108 -3.06 -0.52 12.13
C PHE A 108 -3.13 -1.97 11.65
N PRO A 109 -3.74 -2.90 12.40
CA PRO A 109 -4.65 -2.73 13.54
C PRO A 109 -4.01 -2.97 14.93
N GLY A 110 -2.75 -2.59 15.13
CA GLY A 110 -2.06 -2.71 16.43
C GLY A 110 -1.25 -3.99 16.62
N ARG A 111 -0.24 -3.93 17.50
CA ARG A 111 0.77 -4.97 17.75
C ARG A 111 0.74 -5.44 19.19
N ALA A 112 0.83 -6.74 19.44
CA ALA A 112 1.03 -7.28 20.78
C ALA A 112 2.44 -6.95 21.32
N LEU A 113 2.53 -6.43 22.54
CA LEU A 113 3.80 -6.14 23.23
C LEU A 113 4.59 -7.42 23.47
N THR A 114 5.87 -7.41 23.14
CA THR A 114 6.77 -8.55 23.38
C THR A 114 7.14 -8.65 24.86
N GLY A 115 6.99 -9.84 25.45
CA GLY A 115 7.33 -10.10 26.85
C GLY A 115 6.68 -11.39 27.36
N PRO A 116 6.95 -11.79 28.62
CA PRO A 116 6.25 -12.91 29.23
C PRO A 116 4.74 -12.60 29.30
N TRP A 117 3.94 -13.64 29.09
CA TRP A 117 2.49 -13.51 29.23
C TRP A 117 2.14 -13.15 30.66
N ARG A 118 1.17 -12.24 30.80
CA ARG A 118 0.61 -11.84 32.09
C ARG A 118 -0.64 -12.65 32.37
N GLU A 119 -1.04 -12.73 33.63
CA GLU A 119 -2.26 -13.41 34.04
C GLU A 119 -3.25 -12.42 34.66
N ALA A 120 -4.52 -12.60 34.34
CA ALA A 120 -5.63 -11.90 34.98
C ALA A 120 -6.61 -12.96 35.54
N PRO A 121 -7.17 -12.74 36.75
CA PRO A 121 -8.06 -13.72 37.39
C PRO A 121 -9.39 -13.90 36.65
N SER A 122 -9.78 -12.93 35.80
CA SER A 122 -10.96 -12.99 34.95
C SER A 122 -10.85 -11.99 33.79
N LEU A 123 -11.75 -12.09 32.82
CA LEU A 123 -11.85 -11.10 31.74
C LEU A 123 -12.20 -9.69 32.24
N ALA A 124 -13.02 -9.58 33.29
CA ALA A 124 -13.37 -8.29 33.90
C ALA A 124 -12.15 -7.63 34.56
N ALA A 125 -11.33 -8.39 35.28
CA ALA A 125 -10.09 -7.89 35.85
C ALA A 125 -9.09 -7.46 34.76
N LEU A 126 -9.07 -8.17 33.63
CA LEU A 126 -8.27 -7.74 32.47
C LEU A 126 -8.77 -6.39 31.91
N GLN A 127 -10.08 -6.19 31.79
CA GLN A 127 -10.65 -4.92 31.32
C GLN A 127 -10.25 -3.73 32.21
N GLU A 128 -10.27 -3.91 33.53
CA GLU A 128 -9.84 -2.89 34.50
C GLU A 128 -8.33 -2.64 34.44
N GLU A 129 -7.52 -3.67 34.16
CA GLU A 129 -6.05 -3.57 34.13
C GLU A 129 -5.52 -2.78 32.93
N ILE A 130 -6.18 -2.86 31.77
CA ILE A 130 -5.74 -2.20 30.52
C ILE A 130 -6.17 -0.73 30.41
N VAL A 131 -6.63 -0.14 31.51
CA VAL A 131 -7.01 1.28 31.60
C VAL A 131 -5.77 2.15 31.83
N GLY A 132 -5.66 3.24 31.08
CA GLY A 132 -4.55 4.19 31.18
C GLY A 132 -3.22 3.69 30.58
N ASP A 133 -2.35 4.63 30.20
CA ASP A 133 -1.06 4.31 29.55
C ASP A 133 0.12 4.28 30.53
N GLY A 134 0.00 4.91 31.70
CA GLY A 134 1.12 5.18 32.61
C GLY A 134 1.80 3.94 33.23
N LYS A 135 1.14 2.76 33.18
CA LYS A 135 1.69 1.49 33.67
C LYS A 135 2.51 0.74 32.61
N TRP A 136 2.54 1.21 31.36
CA TRP A 136 3.10 0.49 30.23
C TRP A 136 4.31 1.25 29.69
N ASP A 137 5.47 0.59 29.61
CA ASP A 137 6.63 1.16 28.90
C ASP A 137 6.36 1.07 27.40
N LEU A 138 5.75 2.12 26.87
CA LEU A 138 5.32 2.18 25.48
C LEU A 138 6.43 2.62 24.54
N ARG A 139 7.66 2.91 25.02
CA ARG A 139 8.76 3.48 24.22
C ARG A 139 9.11 2.56 23.05
N PRO A 140 8.65 2.85 21.82
CA PRO A 140 9.22 2.28 20.62
C PRO A 140 10.62 2.88 20.49
N ARG A 141 11.60 2.11 20.03
CA ARG A 141 12.97 2.65 19.92
C ARG A 141 13.16 3.72 18.86
N ASP A 142 12.19 3.95 17.98
CA ASP A 142 12.16 5.08 17.06
C ASP A 142 10.71 5.30 16.63
N LEU A 143 10.26 6.55 16.55
CA LEU A 143 8.94 6.86 16.02
C LEU A 143 8.99 6.87 14.50
N LYS A 144 8.08 6.11 13.88
CA LYS A 144 8.10 5.81 12.45
C LYS A 144 6.70 6.04 11.88
N ALA A 145 6.55 7.06 11.05
CA ALA A 145 5.32 7.34 10.33
C ALA A 145 5.42 6.81 8.90
N HIS A 146 4.39 6.10 8.48
CA HIS A 146 4.17 5.83 7.06
C HIS A 146 3.69 7.11 6.42
N VAL A 147 4.41 7.54 5.41
CA VAL A 147 4.17 8.82 4.78
C VAL A 147 4.04 8.60 3.29
N TYR A 148 3.06 9.26 2.70
CA TYR A 148 2.96 9.39 1.25
C TYR A 148 3.56 10.74 0.86
N PRO A 149 4.88 10.81 0.54
CA PRO A 149 5.44 12.06 0.07
C PRO A 149 4.77 12.49 -1.24
N GLU A 150 4.52 13.79 -1.37
CA GLU A 150 4.26 14.37 -2.68
C GLU A 150 5.61 14.67 -3.35
N ILE A 151 6.09 13.71 -4.14
CA ILE A 151 7.28 13.91 -4.96
C ILE A 151 6.85 14.60 -6.25
N ALA A 152 7.25 15.86 -6.40
CA ALA A 152 6.88 16.65 -7.57
C ALA A 152 7.38 16.00 -8.84
N LEU A 153 6.48 15.75 -9.78
CA LEU A 153 6.77 14.89 -10.91
C LEU A 153 7.47 15.63 -12.10
N HIS A 154 7.89 16.88 -11.87
CA HIS A 154 8.71 17.72 -12.77
C HIS A 154 9.94 18.31 -12.06
N GLY A 155 10.29 17.85 -10.87
CA GLY A 155 11.46 18.33 -10.14
C GLY A 155 11.73 17.55 -8.86
N PRO A 156 12.94 17.58 -8.31
CA PRO A 156 13.35 16.72 -7.18
C PRO A 156 12.75 17.15 -5.83
N ARG A 157 11.71 17.99 -5.82
CA ARG A 157 11.11 18.42 -4.56
C ARG A 157 10.21 17.34 -4.03
N ILE A 158 10.74 16.64 -3.05
CA ILE A 158 9.92 15.87 -2.15
C ILE A 158 9.32 16.85 -1.15
N GLY A 159 8.00 16.99 -1.17
CA GLY A 159 7.29 17.82 -0.21
C GLY A 159 7.50 17.29 1.20
N ARG A 160 7.70 18.20 2.16
CA ARG A 160 7.63 17.80 3.57
C ARG A 160 6.22 17.23 3.84
N PRO A 161 6.09 16.13 4.58
CA PRO A 161 4.78 15.57 4.83
C PRO A 161 3.95 16.43 5.76
N GLU A 162 2.63 16.30 5.68
CA GLU A 162 1.73 16.94 6.65
C GLU A 162 1.82 16.24 8.01
N VAL A 163 1.99 17.02 9.07
CA VAL A 163 1.96 16.51 10.43
C VAL A 163 0.50 16.30 10.85
N THR A 164 0.10 15.05 11.07
CA THR A 164 -1.26 14.66 11.48
C THR A 164 -1.44 14.72 13.00
N GLU A 165 -2.70 14.71 13.50
CA GLU A 165 -2.93 14.64 14.95
C GLU A 165 -2.48 13.31 15.55
N GLY A 166 -2.55 12.19 14.81
CA GLY A 166 -1.98 10.91 15.25
C GLY A 166 -0.47 10.99 15.45
N MET A 167 0.25 11.70 14.58
CA MET A 167 1.67 12.00 14.76
C MET A 167 1.91 12.84 16.02
N ARG A 168 1.12 13.90 16.25
CA ARG A 168 1.25 14.75 17.46
C ARG A 168 0.99 13.97 18.74
N ARG A 169 -0.06 13.14 18.78
CA ARG A 169 -0.34 12.26 19.93
C ARG A 169 0.77 11.26 20.18
N SER A 170 1.38 10.74 19.12
CA SER A 170 2.54 9.85 19.23
C SER A 170 3.78 10.56 19.77
N ALA A 171 4.03 11.80 19.32
CA ALA A 171 5.17 12.60 19.75
C ALA A 171 5.11 12.97 21.24
N ARG A 172 3.91 13.29 21.76
CA ARG A 172 3.68 13.57 23.19
C ARG A 172 4.13 12.44 24.12
N ARG A 173 4.26 11.22 23.61
CA ARG A 173 4.67 10.04 24.38
C ARG A 173 6.19 9.83 24.40
N GLN A 174 6.95 10.55 23.57
CA GLN A 174 8.39 10.36 23.36
C GLN A 174 9.12 11.70 23.19
N PRO A 175 9.11 12.55 24.23
CA PRO A 175 9.83 13.83 24.18
C PRO A 175 11.33 13.61 23.93
N GLY A 176 11.93 14.51 23.16
CA GLY A 176 13.35 14.50 22.80
C GLY A 176 13.77 13.49 21.71
N MET A 177 12.84 12.71 21.16
CA MET A 177 13.12 11.71 20.11
C MET A 177 12.95 12.28 18.69
N LEU A 178 13.25 11.45 17.68
CA LEU A 178 12.98 11.77 16.27
C LEU A 178 11.73 11.05 15.78
N LEU A 179 10.95 11.73 14.95
CA LEU A 179 9.87 11.15 14.17
C LEU A 179 10.31 11.02 12.72
N TYR A 180 10.51 9.79 12.24
CA TYR A 180 10.91 9.54 10.86
C TYR A 180 9.69 9.40 9.93
N ALA A 181 9.78 10.03 8.76
CA ALA A 181 8.93 9.76 7.61
C ALA A 181 9.56 8.64 6.77
N ILE A 182 8.82 7.57 6.52
CA ILE A 182 9.32 6.38 5.84
C ILE A 182 8.60 6.18 4.51
N ASP A 183 9.36 5.73 3.52
CA ASP A 183 8.87 5.33 2.22
C ASP A 183 7.70 4.33 2.35
N PRO A 184 6.61 4.53 1.59
CA PRO A 184 5.42 3.73 1.77
C PRO A 184 5.58 2.25 1.35
N ALA A 185 6.60 1.89 0.56
CA ALA A 185 6.89 0.50 0.24
C ALA A 185 7.56 -0.26 1.39
N HIS A 186 8.08 0.46 2.39
CA HIS A 186 8.72 -0.14 3.55
C HIS A 186 7.77 -0.14 4.74
N ALA A 187 7.70 -1.29 5.42
CA ALA A 187 6.98 -1.35 6.67
C ALA A 187 7.65 -0.38 7.67
N PRO A 188 6.90 0.45 8.40
CA PRO A 188 7.48 1.33 9.41
C PRO A 188 7.97 0.56 10.66
N HIS A 189 8.11 -0.77 10.57
CA HIS A 189 8.41 -1.67 11.67
C HIS A 189 9.55 -2.60 11.24
N GLY A 190 10.52 -2.79 12.13
CA GLY A 190 11.79 -3.43 11.79
C GLY A 190 12.88 -2.40 11.49
N GLU A 191 14.08 -2.87 11.17
CA GLU A 191 15.17 -2.02 10.73
C GLU A 191 14.81 -1.44 9.36
N VAL A 192 14.71 -0.10 9.29
CA VAL A 192 14.36 0.61 8.05
C VAL A 192 15.69 1.07 7.45
N PRO A 193 16.04 0.63 6.23
CA PRO A 193 17.25 1.07 5.56
C PRO A 193 17.31 2.60 5.49
N GLU A 194 18.50 3.17 5.55
CA GLU A 194 18.65 4.64 5.53
C GLU A 194 18.04 5.24 4.26
N HIS A 195 18.22 4.60 3.09
CA HIS A 195 17.63 5.06 1.83
C HIS A 195 16.10 5.03 1.80
N ALA A 196 15.44 4.31 2.70
CA ALA A 196 13.98 4.24 2.78
C ALA A 196 13.40 5.31 3.72
N LYS A 197 14.24 6.10 4.40
CA LYS A 197 13.80 7.21 5.26
C LYS A 197 13.81 8.48 4.44
N LEU A 198 12.64 9.09 4.27
CA LEU A 198 12.53 10.38 3.61
C LEU A 198 13.23 11.49 4.41
N GLY A 199 13.14 11.42 5.73
CA GLY A 199 13.63 12.44 6.63
C GLY A 199 12.99 12.32 8.00
N CYS A 200 13.17 13.33 8.85
CA CYS A 200 12.59 13.34 10.19
C CYS A 200 12.24 14.73 10.72
N TRP A 201 11.37 14.74 11.73
CA TRP A 201 11.19 15.88 12.62
C TRP A 201 11.84 15.59 13.96
N ARG A 202 12.30 16.65 14.63
CA ARG A 202 12.65 16.59 16.06
C ARG A 202 11.40 16.75 16.91
N ILE A 203 11.29 15.92 17.94
CA ILE A 203 10.30 16.08 19.00
C ILE A 203 10.98 16.82 20.14
N ASP A 204 10.38 17.90 20.60
CA ASP A 204 10.92 18.68 21.71
C ASP A 204 10.72 17.99 23.07
N GLU A 205 11.17 18.63 24.15
CA GLU A 205 11.06 18.09 25.52
C GLU A 205 9.62 18.04 26.04
N ASN A 206 8.70 18.80 25.42
CA ASN A 206 7.27 18.79 25.73
C ASN A 206 6.51 17.73 24.91
N GLY A 207 7.18 17.07 23.98
CA GLY A 207 6.57 16.09 23.08
C GLY A 207 5.87 16.72 21.87
N GLU A 208 6.21 17.96 21.53
CA GLU A 208 5.73 18.65 20.33
C GLU A 208 6.64 18.38 19.14
N ILE A 209 6.04 18.22 17.95
CA ILE A 209 6.79 18.01 16.70
C ILE A 209 7.26 19.37 16.20
N GLY A 210 8.57 19.54 16.04
CA GLY A 210 9.17 20.76 15.52
C GLY A 210 8.72 21.09 14.09
N GLU A 211 8.76 22.38 13.74
CA GLU A 211 8.32 22.86 12.42
C GLU A 211 9.29 22.48 11.28
N GLU A 212 10.56 22.31 11.62
CA GLU A 212 11.61 21.95 10.67
C GLU A 212 11.59 20.44 10.35
N PHE A 213 11.64 20.13 9.06
CA PHE A 213 11.76 18.77 8.56
C PHE A 213 13.15 18.59 7.95
N TYR A 214 13.94 17.67 8.51
CA TYR A 214 15.28 17.35 8.03
C TYR A 214 15.17 16.27 6.96
N VAL A 215 15.36 16.66 5.70
CA VAL A 215 15.33 15.75 4.55
C VAL A 215 16.59 14.88 4.54
N ASN A 216 16.42 13.58 4.30
CA ASN A 216 17.52 12.66 4.09
C ASN A 216 18.02 12.76 2.63
N PRO A 217 19.26 13.21 2.38
CA PRO A 217 19.80 13.30 1.03
C PRO A 217 20.02 11.93 0.36
N GLY A 218 20.09 10.86 1.14
CA GLY A 218 20.22 9.48 0.64
C GLY A 218 18.89 8.78 0.38
N TYR A 219 17.75 9.49 0.44
CA TYR A 219 16.44 8.89 0.21
C TYR A 219 16.25 8.46 -1.26
N GLU A 220 15.85 7.20 -1.44
CA GLU A 220 15.55 6.58 -2.73
C GLU A 220 14.06 6.20 -2.78
N PRO A 221 13.23 6.90 -3.57
CA PRO A 221 11.78 6.72 -3.54
C PRO A 221 11.32 5.43 -4.23
N SER A 222 10.41 4.70 -3.59
CA SER A 222 9.75 3.55 -4.23
C SER A 222 8.71 3.96 -5.27
N LEU A 223 8.28 2.99 -6.10
CA LEU A 223 7.16 3.17 -7.00
C LEU A 223 5.88 3.59 -6.26
N THR A 224 5.64 3.06 -5.06
CA THR A 224 4.50 3.43 -4.23
C THR A 224 4.58 4.89 -3.80
N ALA A 225 5.77 5.38 -3.42
CA ALA A 225 6.01 6.78 -3.10
C ALA A 225 5.75 7.70 -4.30
N LEU A 226 6.16 7.25 -5.49
CA LEU A 226 5.94 7.94 -6.75
C LEU A 226 4.50 7.82 -7.28
N ARG A 227 3.66 7.00 -6.63
CA ARG A 227 2.31 6.61 -7.08
C ARG A 227 2.32 5.99 -8.48
N TRP A 228 3.38 5.27 -8.80
CA TRP A 228 3.52 4.54 -10.06
C TRP A 228 2.99 3.12 -9.90
N HIS A 229 2.37 2.62 -10.96
CA HIS A 229 1.96 1.23 -11.03
C HIS A 229 3.19 0.33 -11.19
N ALA A 230 3.09 -0.89 -10.65
CA ALA A 230 4.09 -1.92 -10.92
C ALA A 230 4.21 -2.14 -12.44
N PRO A 231 5.43 -2.37 -12.95
CA PRO A 231 5.61 -2.70 -14.36
C PRO A 231 4.95 -4.04 -14.67
N GLU A 232 4.16 -4.08 -15.75
CA GLU A 232 3.55 -5.28 -16.31
C GLU A 232 4.47 -5.98 -17.31
N ASN A 233 5.47 -5.27 -17.83
CA ASN A 233 6.42 -5.80 -18.79
C ASN A 233 7.83 -5.19 -18.61
N GLU A 234 8.79 -5.78 -19.33
CA GLU A 234 10.22 -5.45 -19.20
C GLU A 234 10.56 -4.02 -19.62
N VAL A 235 9.94 -3.51 -20.70
CA VAL A 235 10.17 -2.13 -21.18
C VAL A 235 9.66 -1.09 -20.18
N GLU A 236 8.56 -1.37 -19.48
CA GLU A 236 8.11 -0.51 -18.38
C GLU A 236 9.04 -0.58 -17.18
N ARG A 237 9.52 -1.78 -16.82
CA ARG A 237 10.44 -1.97 -15.70
C ARG A 237 11.73 -1.16 -15.91
N THR A 238 12.30 -1.22 -17.11
CA THR A 238 13.52 -0.48 -17.44
C THR A 238 13.24 1.03 -17.60
N LEU A 239 12.11 1.43 -18.16
CA LEU A 239 11.67 2.84 -18.23
C LEU A 239 11.53 3.47 -16.85
N GLN A 240 10.90 2.76 -15.91
CA GLN A 240 10.79 3.18 -14.52
C GLN A 240 12.17 3.24 -13.85
N GLY A 241 13.05 2.27 -14.13
CA GLY A 241 14.44 2.24 -13.66
C GLY A 241 15.25 3.48 -14.08
N VAL A 242 15.11 3.93 -15.33
CA VAL A 242 15.79 5.15 -15.83
C VAL A 242 15.37 6.38 -15.04
N TRP A 243 14.07 6.58 -14.84
CA TRP A 243 13.55 7.73 -14.09
C TRP A 243 13.97 7.73 -12.61
N THR A 244 14.05 6.55 -12.01
CA THR A 244 14.44 6.37 -10.61
C THR A 244 15.95 6.27 -10.40
N ARG A 245 16.75 6.35 -11.47
CA ARG A 245 18.21 6.19 -11.46
C ARG A 245 18.71 4.82 -10.99
N HIS A 246 17.85 3.80 -11.03
CA HIS A 246 18.19 2.40 -10.75
C HIS A 246 18.46 1.57 -12.01
N GLY A 247 18.18 2.12 -13.20
CA GLY A 247 18.41 1.48 -14.49
C GLY A 247 19.30 2.32 -15.40
N THR A 248 19.80 1.70 -16.47
CA THR A 248 20.62 2.37 -17.49
C THR A 248 19.81 2.69 -18.74
N ALA A 249 20.26 3.68 -19.51
CA ALA A 249 19.66 4.01 -20.79
C ALA A 249 19.77 2.83 -21.76
N GLU A 250 20.90 2.13 -21.76
CA GLU A 250 21.16 0.96 -22.60
C GLU A 250 20.18 -0.18 -22.29
N GLY A 251 19.96 -0.49 -21.02
CA GLY A 251 19.01 -1.53 -20.62
C GLY A 251 17.57 -1.18 -20.99
N PHE A 252 17.21 0.11 -20.98
CA PHE A 252 15.93 0.57 -21.49
C PHE A 252 15.83 0.38 -23.02
N LEU A 253 16.86 0.77 -23.78
CA LEU A 253 16.87 0.64 -25.24
C LEU A 253 16.78 -0.83 -25.68
N ASP A 254 17.44 -1.75 -24.98
CA ASP A 254 17.35 -3.19 -25.27
C ASP A 254 15.94 -3.74 -25.01
N ALA A 255 15.36 -3.44 -23.84
CA ALA A 255 13.99 -3.83 -23.53
C ALA A 255 12.96 -3.23 -24.51
N PHE A 256 13.17 -1.98 -24.95
CA PHE A 256 12.33 -1.34 -25.97
C PHE A 256 12.34 -2.14 -27.28
N ARG A 257 13.52 -2.59 -27.74
CA ARG A 257 13.66 -3.34 -29.00
C ARG A 257 13.00 -4.73 -28.94
N GLU A 258 13.05 -5.37 -27.79
CA GLU A 258 12.42 -6.68 -27.58
C GLU A 258 10.90 -6.58 -27.39
N ALA A 259 10.40 -5.44 -26.91
CA ALA A 259 8.99 -5.29 -26.57
C ALA A 259 8.06 -5.28 -27.79
N THR A 260 6.83 -5.74 -27.56
CA THR A 260 5.69 -5.40 -28.42
C THR A 260 5.06 -4.12 -27.89
N LEU A 261 5.03 -3.09 -28.73
CA LEU A 261 4.60 -1.74 -28.39
C LEU A 261 3.32 -1.39 -29.15
N LEU A 262 2.48 -0.54 -28.57
CA LEU A 262 1.32 0.02 -29.25
C LEU A 262 1.73 1.34 -29.91
N VAL A 263 1.66 1.39 -31.23
CA VAL A 263 2.16 2.51 -32.03
C VAL A 263 0.99 3.25 -32.66
N SER A 264 1.01 4.57 -32.58
CA SER A 264 0.00 5.41 -33.25
C SER A 264 0.10 5.29 -34.76
N VAL A 265 -1.02 5.01 -35.41
CA VAL A 265 -1.14 4.88 -36.87
C VAL A 265 -2.32 5.70 -37.41
N GLU A 266 -2.23 6.08 -38.68
CA GLU A 266 -3.34 6.57 -39.48
C GLU A 266 -4.32 5.42 -39.80
N ALA A 267 -5.54 5.74 -40.22
CA ALA A 267 -6.57 4.76 -40.58
C ALA A 267 -6.17 3.82 -41.74
N ASP A 268 -5.15 4.18 -42.52
CA ASP A 268 -4.59 3.34 -43.59
C ASP A 268 -3.41 2.47 -43.11
N GLY A 269 -3.08 2.52 -41.81
CA GLY A 269 -2.03 1.74 -41.18
C GLY A 269 -0.63 2.33 -41.27
N ARG A 270 -0.43 3.52 -41.85
CA ARG A 270 0.85 4.25 -41.81
C ARG A 270 1.12 4.83 -40.43
N LEU A 271 2.40 4.98 -40.06
CA LEU A 271 2.79 5.57 -38.77
C LEU A 271 2.29 7.02 -38.66
N LEU A 272 1.60 7.33 -37.57
CA LEU A 272 1.07 8.66 -37.31
C LEU A 272 2.11 9.50 -36.55
N PHE A 273 2.68 10.48 -37.26
CA PHE A 273 3.59 11.46 -36.65
C PHE A 273 2.84 12.74 -36.31
N ARG A 274 3.07 13.26 -35.10
CA ARG A 274 2.69 14.62 -34.73
C ARG A 274 3.89 15.54 -34.87
N GLN A 275 3.63 16.84 -34.97
CA GLN A 275 4.65 17.85 -34.71
C GLN A 275 4.58 18.26 -33.24
N ASP A 276 5.72 18.36 -32.57
CA ASP A 276 5.79 18.99 -31.26
C ASP A 276 5.92 20.53 -31.38
N VAL A 277 6.07 21.20 -30.24
CA VAL A 277 6.14 22.67 -30.17
C VAL A 277 7.31 23.26 -30.96
N ASP A 278 8.36 22.48 -31.20
CA ASP A 278 9.56 22.89 -31.93
C ASP A 278 9.48 22.50 -33.42
N GLY A 279 8.36 21.88 -33.84
CA GLY A 279 8.16 21.38 -35.20
C GLY A 279 8.79 20.02 -35.47
N GLU A 280 9.35 19.36 -34.44
CA GLU A 280 9.99 18.07 -34.58
C GLU A 280 8.95 16.97 -34.82
N ARG A 281 9.30 15.99 -35.67
CA ARG A 281 8.44 14.84 -35.92
C ARG A 281 8.49 13.90 -34.73
N VAL A 282 7.34 13.65 -34.10
CA VAL A 282 7.22 12.79 -32.92
C VAL A 282 6.22 11.68 -33.18
N LEU A 283 6.66 10.44 -33.01
CA LEU A 283 5.81 9.25 -33.01
C LEU A 283 5.43 8.90 -31.56
N ASP A 284 4.13 8.81 -31.28
CA ASP A 284 3.66 8.37 -29.96
C ASP A 284 3.59 6.83 -29.91
N VAL A 285 4.26 6.27 -28.90
CA VAL A 285 4.35 4.83 -28.66
C VAL A 285 3.97 4.53 -27.21
N TYR A 286 3.23 3.46 -26.98
CA TYR A 286 2.74 3.09 -25.66
C TYR A 286 3.22 1.69 -25.30
N THR A 287 3.70 1.56 -24.06
CA THR A 287 4.19 0.30 -23.48
C THR A 287 3.06 -0.63 -22.99
N GLY A 288 1.82 -0.12 -22.96
CA GLY A 288 0.63 -0.87 -22.57
C GLY A 288 -0.64 -0.03 -22.78
N THR A 289 -1.80 -0.70 -22.83
CA THR A 289 -3.10 -0.05 -23.10
C THR A 289 -3.48 1.01 -22.05
N ARG A 290 -3.05 0.83 -20.80
CA ARG A 290 -3.28 1.79 -19.70
C ARG A 290 -2.61 3.15 -19.88
N PHE A 291 -1.62 3.24 -20.77
CA PHE A 291 -0.92 4.50 -21.08
C PHE A 291 -1.51 5.22 -22.29
N VAL A 292 -2.45 4.59 -22.98
CA VAL A 292 -3.15 5.18 -24.13
C VAL A 292 -4.10 6.25 -23.59
N PRO A 293 -4.02 7.50 -24.07
CA PRO A 293 -4.95 8.55 -23.68
C PRO A 293 -6.38 8.19 -24.07
N ASP A 294 -7.35 8.49 -23.20
CA ASP A 294 -8.76 8.41 -23.57
C ASP A 294 -9.03 9.34 -24.76
N GLY A 295 -9.49 8.77 -25.86
CA GLY A 295 -9.62 9.44 -27.16
C GLY A 295 -10.63 10.60 -27.24
N GLY A 296 -11.31 10.94 -26.14
CA GLY A 296 -12.36 11.97 -26.13
C GLY A 296 -13.51 11.69 -27.11
N GLN A 297 -14.28 12.73 -27.47
CA GLN A 297 -15.36 12.65 -28.47
C GLN A 297 -14.86 12.52 -29.92
N ASP A 298 -13.58 12.85 -30.17
CA ASP A 298 -13.00 12.90 -31.51
C ASP A 298 -12.32 11.59 -31.94
N GLY A 299 -12.29 10.57 -31.06
CA GLY A 299 -11.60 9.31 -31.31
C GLY A 299 -10.09 9.45 -31.14
N GLY A 300 -9.49 8.55 -30.35
CA GLY A 300 -8.03 8.49 -30.20
C GLY A 300 -7.36 8.01 -31.48
N PRO A 301 -6.04 8.17 -31.62
CA PRO A 301 -5.32 7.60 -32.75
C PRO A 301 -5.54 6.08 -32.81
N GLU A 302 -5.65 5.52 -34.02
CA GLU A 302 -5.63 4.07 -34.16
C GLU A 302 -4.28 3.54 -33.68
N LEU A 303 -4.31 2.40 -32.98
CA LEU A 303 -3.11 1.79 -32.42
C LEU A 303 -2.85 0.45 -33.07
N ARG A 304 -1.58 0.21 -33.39
CA ARG A 304 -1.11 -1.07 -33.91
C ARG A 304 -0.01 -1.63 -33.02
N ALA A 305 -0.12 -2.91 -32.69
CA ALA A 305 0.95 -3.65 -32.04
C ALA A 305 2.12 -3.87 -33.02
N MET A 306 3.33 -3.47 -32.63
CA MET A 306 4.55 -3.62 -33.42
C MET A 306 5.73 -4.01 -32.51
N ASN A 307 6.63 -4.86 -32.97
CA ASN A 307 7.89 -5.10 -32.27
C ASN A 307 8.77 -3.83 -32.32
N GLY A 308 9.36 -3.43 -31.19
CA GLY A 308 10.13 -2.20 -31.08
C GLY A 308 11.42 -2.20 -31.91
N GLY A 309 12.08 -3.35 -32.07
CA GLY A 309 13.26 -3.51 -32.91
C GLY A 309 12.93 -3.33 -34.40
N GLU A 310 11.85 -3.94 -34.87
CA GLU A 310 11.36 -3.73 -36.25
C GLU A 310 10.89 -2.30 -36.48
N LEU A 311 10.21 -1.70 -35.50
CA LEU A 311 9.83 -0.29 -35.55
C LEU A 311 11.07 0.59 -35.71
N ALA A 312 12.10 0.39 -34.87
CA ALA A 312 13.31 1.20 -34.84
C ALA A 312 14.06 1.21 -36.18
N LYS A 313 14.04 0.11 -36.95
CA LYS A 313 14.66 0.05 -38.28
C LYS A 313 14.05 1.02 -39.30
N GLY A 314 12.78 1.38 -39.13
CA GLY A 314 12.04 2.24 -40.06
C GLY A 314 12.01 3.73 -39.67
N LEU A 315 12.58 4.10 -38.53
CA LEU A 315 12.51 5.46 -38.00
C LEU A 315 13.76 6.26 -38.35
N TYR A 316 13.56 7.42 -38.97
CA TYR A 316 14.63 8.34 -39.33
C TYR A 316 14.17 9.79 -39.16
N GLY A 317 15.04 10.63 -38.58
CA GLY A 317 14.80 12.07 -38.45
C GLY A 317 13.54 12.40 -37.65
N CYS A 318 13.29 11.64 -36.58
CA CYS A 318 12.16 11.84 -35.68
C CYS A 318 12.51 11.47 -34.24
N TYR A 319 11.61 11.81 -33.33
CA TYR A 319 11.62 11.35 -31.93
C TYR A 319 10.51 10.34 -31.69
N VAL A 320 10.73 9.46 -30.72
CA VAL A 320 9.69 8.60 -30.17
C VAL A 320 9.32 9.12 -28.79
N MET A 321 8.04 9.46 -28.61
CA MET A 321 7.47 9.82 -27.32
C MET A 321 6.75 8.62 -26.74
N ILE A 322 7.27 8.12 -25.63
CA ILE A 322 6.81 6.90 -24.98
C ILE A 322 5.82 7.28 -23.88
N ASN A 323 4.65 6.64 -23.87
CA ASN A 323 3.61 6.82 -22.86
C ASN A 323 3.16 8.29 -22.70
N ARG A 324 2.97 9.00 -23.82
CA ARG A 324 2.61 10.43 -23.82
C ARG A 324 1.43 10.74 -22.90
N GLY A 325 1.57 11.79 -22.08
CA GLY A 325 0.52 12.26 -21.19
C GLY A 325 0.40 11.44 -19.89
N SER A 326 1.28 10.47 -19.69
CA SER A 326 1.32 9.65 -18.48
C SER A 326 2.72 9.69 -17.83
N ARG A 327 2.89 8.94 -16.74
CA ARG A 327 4.19 8.74 -16.09
C ARG A 327 4.43 7.25 -15.76
N PRO A 328 5.66 6.75 -15.97
CA PRO A 328 6.78 7.44 -16.64
C PRO A 328 6.57 7.59 -18.15
N HIS A 329 7.13 8.66 -18.72
CA HIS A 329 7.23 8.89 -20.17
C HIS A 329 8.69 9.17 -20.54
N LEU A 330 9.07 8.97 -21.80
CA LEU A 330 10.42 9.26 -22.27
C LEU A 330 10.38 9.73 -23.73
N ARG A 331 11.19 10.72 -24.07
CA ARG A 331 11.41 11.17 -25.45
C ARG A 331 12.79 10.70 -25.88
N VAL A 332 12.85 9.87 -26.92
CA VAL A 332 14.09 9.27 -27.40
C VAL A 332 14.29 9.65 -28.88
N PRO A 333 15.46 10.17 -29.29
CA PRO A 333 15.80 10.31 -30.70
C PRO A 333 15.75 8.95 -31.41
N SER A 334 15.18 8.89 -32.62
CA SER A 334 15.16 7.64 -33.41
C SER A 334 16.55 7.05 -33.67
N ALA A 335 17.58 7.89 -33.74
CA ALA A 335 18.98 7.46 -33.89
C ALA A 335 19.44 6.55 -32.75
N ASP A 336 19.02 6.81 -31.52
CA ASP A 336 19.42 6.03 -30.33
C ASP A 336 18.69 4.68 -30.25
N LEU A 337 17.53 4.56 -30.90
CA LEU A 337 16.77 3.31 -30.99
C LEU A 337 17.39 2.34 -32.00
N SER A 338 18.06 2.85 -33.03
CA SER A 338 18.73 2.03 -34.03
C SER A 338 19.91 1.28 -33.41
N VAL A 339 20.05 0.00 -33.72
CA VAL A 339 21.32 -0.70 -33.49
C VAL A 339 22.19 -0.32 -34.68
N SER A 340 23.37 0.26 -34.42
CA SER A 340 24.33 0.53 -35.49
C SER A 340 24.50 -0.75 -36.32
N ALA A 341 24.31 -0.66 -37.64
CA ALA A 341 24.53 -1.79 -38.55
C ALA A 341 26.01 -2.25 -38.58
N PHE A 342 26.88 -1.48 -37.91
CA PHE A 342 28.26 -1.80 -37.63
C PHE A 342 28.39 -1.84 -36.11
N GLY A 343 28.56 -3.05 -35.56
CA GLY A 343 28.78 -3.27 -34.13
C GLY A 343 30.01 -2.57 -33.58
#